data_AF-A0AAE3LF15-F1
#
_entry.id   AF-A0AAE3LF15-F1
#
_cell.length_a   1.000
_cell.length_b   1.000
_cell.length_c   1.000
_cell.angle_alpha   90.00
_cell.angle_beta   90.00
_cell.angle_gamma   90.00
#
_symmetry.space_group_name_H-M   'P 1'
#
loop_
_entity.id
_entity.type
_entity.pdbx_description
1 polymer ?
#
loop_
_entity_poly.entity_id
_entity_poly.type
_entity_poly.pdbx_seq_one_letter_code
_entity_poly.pdbx_strand_id
1 'polypeptide(L)'
;MSRTSRKEFLRELGYEEPFDKSPVDIPEEWNGGAVVNTGGNIMCRIWRTWETGTRSEDTEFEVIYDLSQDASVGLQAYTWDEEYEGYTFDHKIESRTADEQDDHIQAEIAKELMKSHNLDA
;
A
#
# COMPACT_ATOMS: atom_id res chain seq x y z
N MET A 1 -1.15 5.04 31.14
CA MET A 1 -0.41 5.11 29.87
C MET A 1 -1.20 6.00 28.94
N SER A 2 -0.60 7.11 28.49
CA SER A 2 -1.27 8.04 27.57
C SER A 2 -1.65 7.30 26.30
N ARG A 3 -2.92 7.38 25.90
CA ARG A 3 -3.34 6.93 24.56
C ARG A 3 -2.92 8.02 23.58
N THR A 4 -1.67 8.00 23.13
CA THR A 4 -1.23 8.82 22.00
C THR A 4 -2.18 8.56 20.84
N SER A 5 -2.77 9.62 20.28
CA SER A 5 -3.69 9.46 19.15
C SER A 5 -2.92 8.96 17.93
N ARG A 6 -3.58 8.27 16.99
CA ARG A 6 -2.95 7.77 15.76
C ARG A 6 -2.17 8.86 15.02
N LYS A 7 -2.75 10.06 14.93
CA LYS A 7 -2.11 11.20 14.26
C LYS A 7 -0.82 11.63 14.96
N GLU A 8 -0.81 11.61 16.29
CA GLU A 8 0.40 11.91 17.08
C GLU A 8 1.45 10.82 16.90
N PHE A 9 1.07 9.53 16.91
CA PHE A 9 1.98 8.42 16.63
C PHE A 9 2.63 8.54 15.24
N LEU A 10 1.85 8.82 14.20
CA LEU A 10 2.38 9.02 12.85
C LEU A 10 3.33 10.22 12.78
N ARG A 11 3.00 11.35 13.43
CA ARG A 11 3.90 12.51 13.52
C ARG A 11 5.20 12.19 14.27
N GLU A 12 5.13 11.39 15.34
CA GLU A 12 6.30 10.94 16.09
C GLU A 12 7.24 10.08 15.22
N LEU A 13 6.70 9.37 14.23
CA LEU A 13 7.45 8.60 13.24
C LEU A 13 7.89 9.42 12.02
N GLY A 14 7.66 10.74 11.99
CA GLY A 14 8.07 11.61 10.88
C GLY A 14 7.09 11.69 9.71
N TYR A 15 5.90 11.09 9.80
CA TYR A 15 4.89 11.17 8.75
C TYR A 15 4.18 12.53 8.75
N GLU A 16 3.82 13.02 7.55
CA GLU A 16 3.14 14.30 7.36
C GLU A 16 1.65 14.14 7.01
N GLU A 17 0.83 15.15 7.35
CA GLU A 17 -0.56 15.18 6.92
C GLU A 17 -0.67 15.60 5.44
N PRO A 18 -1.63 15.05 4.66
CA PRO A 18 -2.73 14.20 5.09
C PRO A 18 -2.41 12.69 5.11
N PHE A 19 -2.60 12.05 6.27
CA PHE A 19 -2.30 10.61 6.48
C PHE A 19 -3.19 9.64 5.72
N ASP A 20 -4.20 10.12 5.01
CA ASP A 20 -5.13 9.33 4.20
C ASP A 20 -4.85 9.44 2.71
N LYS A 21 -3.78 10.15 2.31
CA LYS A 21 -3.31 10.24 0.92
C LYS A 21 -1.85 9.84 0.79
N SER A 22 -1.48 9.39 -0.39
CA SER A 22 -0.08 9.13 -0.73
C SER A 22 0.69 10.46 -0.76
N PRO A 23 1.92 10.52 -0.21
CA PRO A 23 2.79 11.70 -0.34
C PRO A 23 3.42 11.82 -1.73
N VAL A 24 3.35 10.76 -2.56
CA VAL A 24 3.89 10.75 -3.92
C VAL A 24 2.78 10.63 -4.95
N ASP A 25 3.01 11.26 -6.11
CA ASP A 25 2.18 11.06 -7.29
C ASP A 25 2.31 9.61 -7.77
N ILE A 26 1.19 8.93 -7.77
CA ILE A 26 1.03 7.60 -8.37
C ILE A 26 0.85 7.70 -9.88
N PRO A 27 1.24 6.66 -10.65
CA PRO A 27 0.99 6.58 -12.09
C PRO A 27 -0.48 6.80 -12.45
N GLU A 28 -0.75 7.43 -13.61
CA GLU A 28 -2.11 7.72 -14.09
C GLU A 28 -3.00 6.48 -14.22
N GLU A 29 -2.39 5.31 -14.44
CA GLU A 29 -3.10 4.03 -14.58
C GLU A 29 -3.59 3.46 -13.24
N TRP A 30 -3.23 4.08 -12.11
CA TRP A 30 -3.58 3.58 -10.78
C TRP A 30 -4.52 4.51 -10.04
N ASN A 31 -5.43 3.89 -9.32
CA ASN A 31 -6.55 4.51 -8.66
C ASN A 31 -6.62 4.05 -7.20
N GLY A 32 -7.19 4.89 -6.33
CA GLY A 32 -7.34 4.59 -4.91
C GLY A 32 -6.28 5.26 -4.04
N GLY A 33 -5.58 4.49 -3.21
CA GLY A 33 -4.63 5.01 -2.21
C GLY A 33 -5.25 5.21 -0.83
N ALA A 34 -6.44 4.65 -0.60
CA ALA A 34 -7.12 4.73 0.68
C ALA A 34 -6.29 3.98 1.73
N VAL A 35 -5.95 4.69 2.81
CA VAL A 35 -5.22 4.10 3.93
C VAL A 35 -6.19 3.31 4.80
N VAL A 36 -6.06 1.99 4.81
CA VAL A 36 -6.77 1.08 5.69
C VAL A 36 -5.83 0.69 6.83
N ASN A 37 -6.23 0.96 8.07
CA ASN A 37 -5.48 0.49 9.23
C ASN A 37 -5.95 -0.93 9.55
N THR A 38 -5.03 -1.89 9.47
CA THR A 38 -5.30 -3.31 9.73
C THR A 38 -5.06 -3.69 11.20
N GLY A 39 -4.63 -2.73 12.03
CA GLY A 39 -4.32 -2.90 13.46
C GLY A 39 -2.81 -2.89 13.73
N GLY A 40 -2.43 -2.51 14.95
CA GLY A 40 -1.02 -2.48 15.37
C GLY A 40 -0.19 -1.37 14.71
N ASN A 41 1.10 -1.65 14.48
CA ASN A 41 2.06 -0.77 13.80
C ASN A 41 2.06 -1.02 12.28
N ILE A 42 0.95 -1.45 11.70
CA ILE A 42 0.85 -1.76 10.27
C ILE A 42 -0.14 -0.80 9.62
N MET A 43 0.29 -0.19 8.52
CA MET A 43 -0.56 0.63 7.67
C MET A 43 -0.72 -0.05 6.32
N CYS A 44 -1.93 -0.16 5.79
CA CYS A 44 -2.18 -0.66 4.45
C CYS A 44 -2.67 0.48 3.55
N ARG A 45 -2.17 0.57 2.31
CA ARG A 45 -2.74 1.40 1.23
C ARG A 45 -3.19 0.47 0.12
N ILE A 46 -4.46 0.60 -0.27
CA ILE A 46 -5.04 -0.21 -1.34
C ILE A 46 -5.06 0.61 -2.64
N TRP A 47 -4.45 0.08 -3.67
CA TRP A 47 -4.40 0.62 -5.02
C TRP A 47 -5.04 -0.35 -6.01
N ARG A 48 -5.57 0.18 -7.10
CA ARG A 48 -6.27 -0.60 -8.14
C ARG A 48 -5.90 -0.06 -9.50
N THR A 49 -5.78 -0.91 -10.50
CA THR A 49 -5.54 -0.48 -11.89
C THR A 49 -6.80 0.03 -12.60
N TRP A 50 -7.99 -0.14 -12.00
CA TRP A 50 -9.25 0.35 -12.57
C TRP A 50 -9.71 1.69 -11.97
N GLU A 51 -10.15 2.60 -12.84
CA GLU A 51 -10.63 3.94 -12.48
C GLU A 51 -12.09 3.92 -12.01
N THR A 52 -12.97 3.37 -12.84
CA THR A 52 -14.36 2.97 -12.53
C THR A 52 -14.81 1.98 -13.61
N GLY A 53 -14.91 0.68 -13.30
CA GLY A 53 -15.10 -0.34 -14.34
C GLY A 53 -15.35 -1.77 -13.85
N THR A 54 -15.17 -2.72 -14.75
CA THR A 54 -15.41 -4.16 -14.53
C THR A 54 -14.27 -4.74 -13.69
N ARG A 55 -14.55 -5.04 -12.42
CA ARG A 55 -13.59 -5.60 -11.45
C ARG A 55 -12.83 -6.84 -11.93
N SER A 56 -13.37 -7.54 -12.93
CA SER A 56 -12.83 -8.80 -13.44
C SER A 56 -11.63 -8.69 -14.36
N GLU A 57 -11.29 -7.49 -14.84
CA GLU A 57 -10.21 -7.29 -15.82
C GLU A 57 -8.93 -6.71 -15.19
N ASP A 58 -8.88 -6.55 -13.87
CA ASP A 58 -7.90 -5.71 -13.19
C ASP A 58 -7.30 -6.30 -11.91
N THR A 59 -6.16 -5.74 -11.51
CA THR A 59 -5.40 -6.12 -10.30
C THR A 59 -5.66 -5.13 -9.16
N GLU A 60 -5.91 -5.67 -7.96
CA GLU A 60 -5.89 -4.92 -6.71
C GLU A 60 -4.54 -5.14 -6.02
N PHE A 61 -3.90 -4.06 -5.60
CA PHE A 61 -2.62 -4.07 -4.89
C PHE A 61 -2.82 -3.59 -3.46
N GLU A 62 -2.44 -4.42 -2.50
CA GLU A 62 -2.32 -4.01 -1.09
C GLU A 62 -0.86 -3.73 -0.76
N VAL A 63 -0.58 -2.48 -0.43
CA VAL A 63 0.75 -2.03 0.01
C VAL A 63 0.75 -1.93 1.52
N ILE A 64 1.57 -2.74 2.18
CA ILE A 64 1.66 -2.85 3.63
C ILE A 64 2.94 -2.17 4.10
N TYR A 65 2.80 -1.13 4.92
CA TYR A 65 3.89 -0.43 5.59
C TYR A 65 4.01 -0.95 7.02
N ASP A 66 5.18 -1.48 7.34
CA ASP A 66 5.55 -1.78 8.71
C ASP A 66 6.11 -0.52 9.38
N LEU A 67 5.42 -0.06 10.42
CA LEU A 67 5.80 1.09 11.24
C LEU A 67 6.59 0.67 12.49
N SER A 68 6.84 -0.62 12.69
CA SER A 68 7.66 -1.17 13.77
C SER A 68 9.10 -1.40 13.31
N GLN A 69 9.91 -0.34 13.37
CA GLN A 69 11.37 -0.31 13.27
C GLN A 69 12.02 -0.67 11.91
N ASP A 70 11.50 -1.63 11.15
CA ASP A 70 12.16 -2.11 9.94
C ASP A 70 11.74 -1.37 8.65
N ALA A 71 10.93 -0.30 8.76
CA ALA A 71 10.44 0.54 7.65
C ALA A 71 10.08 -0.26 6.38
N SER A 72 9.54 -1.47 6.55
CA SER A 72 9.36 -2.42 5.47
C SER A 72 8.12 -2.07 4.67
N VAL A 73 8.21 -2.20 3.36
CA VAL A 73 7.10 -2.03 2.42
C VAL A 73 6.87 -3.37 1.73
N GLY A 74 5.71 -3.98 2.01
CA GLY A 74 5.24 -5.18 1.34
C GLY A 74 4.20 -4.83 0.28
N LEU A 75 4.18 -5.58 -0.81
CA LEU A 75 3.19 -5.55 -1.86
C LEU A 75 2.55 -6.92 -2.00
N GLN A 76 1.23 -6.95 -2.01
CA GLN A 76 0.42 -8.12 -2.33
C GLN A 76 -0.47 -7.77 -3.52
N ALA A 77 -0.49 -8.63 -4.54
CA ALA A 77 -1.36 -8.47 -5.68
C ALA A 77 -2.52 -9.46 -5.60
N TYR A 78 -3.70 -8.99 -5.98
CA TYR A 78 -4.90 -9.78 -6.03
C TYR A 78 -5.48 -9.66 -7.43
N THR A 79 -5.69 -10.80 -8.07
CA THR A 79 -6.32 -10.88 -9.39
C THR A 79 -7.74 -11.38 -9.24
N TRP A 80 -8.62 -10.97 -10.15
CA TRP A 80 -9.98 -11.52 -10.16
C TRP A 80 -9.98 -12.99 -10.56
N ASP A 81 -10.71 -13.79 -9.79
CA ASP A 81 -11.00 -15.19 -10.06
C ASP A 81 -12.45 -15.30 -10.51
N GLU A 82 -12.67 -15.74 -11.76
CA GLU A 82 -14.01 -15.90 -12.33
C GLU A 82 -14.80 -17.04 -11.66
N GLU A 83 -14.13 -18.08 -11.15
CA GLU A 83 -14.80 -19.21 -10.49
C GLU A 83 -15.32 -18.83 -9.09
N TYR A 84 -14.57 -17.99 -8.39
CA TYR A 84 -14.92 -17.49 -7.06
C TYR A 84 -15.71 -16.16 -7.09
N GLU A 85 -15.82 -15.52 -8.26
CA GLU A 85 -16.38 -14.17 -8.46
C GLU A 85 -15.80 -13.14 -7.45
N GLY A 86 -14.47 -13.18 -7.26
CA GLY A 86 -13.80 -12.35 -6.28
C GLY A 86 -12.30 -12.22 -6.50
N TYR A 87 -11.67 -11.33 -5.73
CA TYR A 87 -10.22 -11.17 -5.75
C TYR A 87 -9.53 -12.28 -4.97
N THR A 88 -8.61 -12.98 -5.63
CA THR A 88 -7.78 -14.03 -5.05
C THR A 88 -6.34 -13.54 -4.99
N PHE A 89 -5.69 -13.76 -3.84
CA PHE A 89 -4.30 -13.43 -3.64
C PHE A 89 -3.42 -14.29 -4.56
N ASP A 90 -2.48 -13.67 -5.27
CA ASP A 90 -1.55 -14.32 -6.19
C ASP A 90 -0.49 -15.21 -5.49
N HIS A 91 -0.54 -15.29 -4.17
CA HIS A 91 0.40 -16.00 -3.30
C HIS A 91 1.85 -15.47 -3.34
N LYS A 92 2.07 -14.27 -3.90
CA LYS A 92 3.37 -13.61 -3.96
C LYS A 92 3.37 -12.37 -3.08
N ILE A 93 4.34 -12.29 -2.18
CA ILE A 93 4.61 -11.07 -1.41
C ILE A 93 5.96 -10.56 -1.87
N GLU A 94 5.98 -9.36 -2.45
CA GLU A 94 7.20 -8.64 -2.74
C GLU A 94 7.43 -7.64 -1.62
N SER A 95 8.63 -7.60 -1.03
CA SER A 95 8.92 -6.68 0.06
C SER A 95 10.27 -6.03 -0.09
N ARG A 96 10.37 -4.77 0.33
CA ARG A 96 11.62 -4.03 0.40
C ARG A 96 11.66 -3.18 1.67
N THR A 97 12.80 -3.18 2.33
CA THR A 97 13.11 -2.35 3.49
C THR A 97 13.56 -0.97 3.03
N ALA A 98 12.99 0.08 3.61
CA ALA A 98 13.53 1.44 3.46
C ALA A 98 14.68 1.67 4.43
N ASP A 99 15.69 2.44 4.03
CA ASP A 99 16.81 2.82 4.92
C ASP A 99 16.35 3.78 6.04
N GLU A 100 15.25 4.50 5.82
CA GLU A 100 14.67 5.47 6.74
C GLU A 100 13.16 5.26 6.86
N GLN A 101 12.65 5.46 8.08
CA GLN A 101 11.22 5.39 8.37
C GLN A 101 10.54 6.70 7.98
N ASP A 102 10.30 6.87 6.69
CA ASP A 102 9.73 8.08 6.07
C ASP A 102 8.61 7.71 5.08
N ASP A 103 7.46 8.40 5.17
CA ASP A 103 6.27 8.12 4.34
C ASP A 103 6.59 8.28 2.84
N HIS A 104 7.38 9.29 2.46
CA HIS A 104 7.71 9.54 1.06
C HIS A 104 8.63 8.45 0.51
N ILE A 105 9.66 8.05 1.26
CA ILE A 105 10.56 6.96 0.84
C ILE A 105 9.79 5.65 0.69
N GLN A 106 8.95 5.33 1.68
CA GLN A 106 8.17 4.11 1.63
C GLN A 106 7.13 4.13 0.49
N ALA A 107 6.53 5.29 0.20
CA ALA A 107 5.61 5.44 -0.91
C ALA A 107 6.29 5.34 -2.29
N GLU A 108 7.54 5.82 -2.45
CA GLU A 108 8.33 5.58 -3.66
C GLU A 108 8.67 4.10 -3.85
N ILE A 109 9.07 3.41 -2.76
CA ILE A 109 9.32 1.96 -2.82
C ILE A 109 8.06 1.20 -3.24
N ALA A 110 6.90 1.55 -2.66
CA ALA A 110 5.62 0.96 -3.03
C ALA A 110 5.35 1.12 -4.53
N LYS A 111 5.55 2.33 -5.06
CA LYS A 111 5.39 2.65 -6.47
C LYS A 111 6.34 1.84 -7.36
N GLU A 112 7.59 1.65 -6.96
CA GLU A 112 8.53 0.82 -7.70
C GLU A 112 8.16 -0.67 -7.69
N LEU A 113 7.76 -1.21 -6.54
CA LEU A 113 7.32 -2.60 -6.42
C LEU A 113 6.11 -2.86 -7.33
N MET A 114 5.11 -1.99 -7.25
CA MET A 114 3.91 -2.12 -8.06
C MET A 114 4.19 -1.97 -9.57
N LYS A 115 5.10 -1.07 -9.97
CA LYS A 115 5.53 -0.94 -11.38
C LYS A 115 6.27 -2.17 -11.88
N SER A 116 7.14 -2.74 -11.05
CA SER A 116 7.92 -3.93 -11.39
C SER A 116 6.99 -5.12 -11.59
N HIS A 117 6.00 -5.27 -10.71
CA HIS A 117 4.99 -6.31 -10.83
C HIS A 117 4.17 -6.20 -12.13
N ASN A 118 3.75 -4.99 -12.51
CA ASN A 118 2.96 -4.78 -13.74
C ASN A 118 3.77 -4.97 -15.04
N LEU A 119 5.11 -4.90 -14.97
CA LEU A 119 5.99 -5.19 -16.11
C LEU A 119 6.27 -6.69 -16.27
N ASP A 120 6.13 -7.46 -15.19
CA ASP A 120 6.37 -8.91 -15.14
C ASP A 120 5.09 -9.74 -15.35
N ALA A 121 3.90 -9.11 -15.33
CA ALA A 121 2.59 -9.72 -15.59
C ALA A 121 2.23 -9.70 -17.08
#